data_AF-A0A7V4HQF1-F1
#
_entry.id   AF-A0A7V4HQF1-F1
#
_cell.length_a   1.000
_cell.length_b   1.000
_cell.length_c   1.000
_cell.angle_alpha   90.00
_cell.angle_beta   90.00
_cell.angle_gamma   90.00
#
_symmetry.space_group_name_H-M   'P 1'
#
loop_
_entity.id
_entity.type
_entity.pdbx_description
1 polymer ?
#
loop_
_entity_poly.entity_id
_entity_poly.type
_entity_poly.pdbx_seq_one_letter_code
_entity_poly.pdbx_strand_id
1 'polypeptide(L)'
;MNATIPVYRADGRLYDVVTERGLARLEAAGLIARVVRHRKGHINRAILFVRPGEAPMPRTAYMGTRYSFEDHLEHGLCWDLKRLGGARWGTNYAPDEVRPIFLQVVTDCLVRA
;
A
#
# COMPACT_ATOMS: atom_id res chain seq x y z
N MET A 1 -13.17 28.18 -5.80
CA MET A 1 -12.48 26.96 -6.24
C MET A 1 -12.97 25.83 -5.36
N ASN A 2 -13.60 24.80 -5.92
CA ASN A 2 -14.07 23.67 -5.10
C ASN A 2 -12.85 22.86 -4.68
N ALA A 3 -12.52 22.87 -3.38
CA ALA A 3 -11.45 22.02 -2.86
C ALA A 3 -11.77 20.56 -3.18
N THR A 4 -10.82 19.88 -3.84
CA THR A 4 -10.91 18.46 -4.14
C THR A 4 -10.36 17.67 -2.96
N ILE A 5 -11.17 16.76 -2.44
CA ILE A 5 -10.86 15.98 -1.25
C ILE A 5 -10.75 14.51 -1.66
N PRO A 6 -9.57 13.89 -1.57
CA PRO A 6 -9.44 12.46 -1.83
C PRO A 6 -10.10 11.65 -0.71
N VAL A 7 -10.92 10.68 -1.10
CA VAL A 7 -11.59 9.72 -0.24
C VAL A 7 -10.93 8.36 -0.45
N TYR A 8 -10.53 7.73 0.64
CA TYR A 8 -9.87 6.43 0.63
C TYR A 8 -10.79 5.36 1.22
N ARG A 9 -10.67 4.13 0.73
CA ARG A 9 -11.21 2.94 1.38
C ARG A 9 -10.46 2.66 2.68
N ALA A 10 -11.01 1.77 3.50
CA ALA A 10 -10.38 1.40 4.77
C ALA A 10 -9.02 0.68 4.60
N ASP A 11 -8.78 0.05 3.45
CA ASP A 11 -7.50 -0.55 3.06
C ASP A 11 -6.46 0.48 2.56
N GLY A 12 -6.83 1.76 2.50
CA GLY A 12 -5.96 2.85 2.04
C GLY A 12 -5.94 3.05 0.52
N ARG A 13 -6.68 2.28 -0.27
CA ARG A 13 -6.81 2.52 -1.72
C ARG A 13 -7.69 3.73 -2.00
N LEU A 14 -7.36 4.50 -3.02
CA LEU A 14 -8.18 5.64 -3.44
C LEU A 14 -9.55 5.14 -3.90
N TYR A 15 -10.61 5.68 -3.31
CA TYR A 15 -11.99 5.42 -3.70
C TYR A 15 -12.44 6.41 -4.77
N ASP A 16 -12.35 7.70 -4.46
CA ASP A 16 -12.78 8.79 -5.33
C ASP A 16 -12.18 10.14 -4.86
N VAL A 17 -12.33 11.19 -5.65
CA VAL A 17 -11.98 12.57 -5.29
C VAL A 17 -13.25 13.43 -5.33
N VAL A 18 -13.72 13.86 -4.15
CA VAL A 18 -15.01 14.53 -4.00
C VAL A 18 -14.88 16.02 -3.71
N THR A 19 -15.96 16.77 -3.93
CA THR A 19 -16.09 18.14 -3.41
C THR A 19 -16.51 18.12 -1.94
N GLU A 20 -16.41 19.25 -1.24
CA GLU A 20 -16.92 19.40 0.13
C GLU A 20 -18.40 19.01 0.26
N ARG A 21 -19.23 19.36 -0.72
CA ARG A 21 -20.65 18.95 -0.76
C ARG A 21 -20.80 17.43 -0.91
N GLY A 22 -19.93 16.81 -1.70
CA GLY A 22 -19.88 15.35 -1.83
C GLY A 22 -19.48 14.68 -0.52
N LEU A 23 -18.46 15.22 0.15
CA LEU A 23 -18.02 14.73 1.45
C LEU A 23 -19.14 14.84 2.50
N ALA A 24 -19.82 15.99 2.59
CA ALA A 24 -20.93 16.17 3.52
C ALA A 24 -22.07 15.16 3.32
N ARG A 25 -22.35 14.77 2.07
CA ARG A 25 -23.32 13.70 1.76
C ARG A 25 -22.83 12.34 2.24
N LEU A 26 -21.55 12.03 2.08
CA LEU A 26 -20.95 10.79 2.57
C LEU A 26 -20.94 10.72 4.10
N GLU A 27 -20.66 11.83 4.77
CA GLU A 27 -20.75 11.94 6.24
C GLU A 27 -22.19 11.76 6.71
N ALA A 28 -23.17 12.44 6.07
CA ALA A 28 -24.58 12.29 6.40
C ALA A 28 -25.12 10.87 6.18
N ALA A 29 -24.57 10.15 5.19
CA ALA A 29 -24.88 8.74 4.95
C ALA A 29 -24.18 7.78 5.93
N GLY A 30 -23.38 8.28 6.87
CA GLY A 30 -22.64 7.45 7.85
C GLY A 30 -21.51 6.63 7.22
N LEU A 31 -21.03 7.00 6.04
CA LEU A 31 -20.02 6.23 5.30
C LEU A 31 -18.58 6.59 5.66
N ILE A 32 -18.37 7.74 6.29
CA ILE A 32 -17.03 8.27 6.60
C ILE A 32 -16.64 7.88 8.02
N ALA A 33 -15.59 7.09 8.15
CA ALA A 33 -14.99 6.73 9.44
C ALA A 33 -14.15 7.86 10.02
N ARG A 34 -13.43 8.60 9.16
CA ARG A 34 -12.55 9.67 9.61
C ARG A 34 -12.34 10.73 8.53
N VAL A 35 -12.39 11.99 8.94
CA VAL A 35 -11.90 13.13 8.16
C VAL A 35 -10.57 13.60 8.73
N VAL A 36 -9.53 13.61 7.90
CA VAL A 36 -8.17 14.05 8.27
C VAL A 36 -7.97 15.47 7.79
N ARG A 37 -7.68 16.38 8.73
CA ARG A 37 -7.45 17.79 8.46
C ARG A 37 -5.97 18.14 8.57
N HIS A 38 -5.51 19.04 7.73
CA HIS A 38 -4.19 19.63 7.85
C HIS A 38 -4.16 20.62 9.03
N ARG A 39 -2.97 20.89 9.60
CA ARG A 39 -2.81 21.89 10.70
C ARG A 39 -3.36 23.27 10.35
N LYS A 40 -3.36 23.61 9.06
CA LYS A 40 -3.89 24.87 8.50
C LYS A 40 -5.42 24.86 8.29
N GLY A 41 -6.15 23.84 8.76
CA GLY A 41 -7.61 23.79 8.80
C GLY A 41 -8.32 23.18 7.58
N HIS A 42 -7.66 23.07 6.43
CA HIS A 42 -8.25 22.44 5.24
C HIS A 42 -8.29 20.91 5.37
N ILE A 43 -9.28 20.30 4.69
CA ILE A 43 -9.43 18.85 4.66
C ILE A 43 -8.37 18.27 3.73
N ASN A 44 -7.55 17.36 4.25
CA ASN A 44 -6.51 16.69 3.49
C ASN A 44 -7.07 15.45 2.80
N ARG A 45 -7.86 14.64 3.53
CA ARG A 45 -8.47 13.41 3.02
C ARG A 45 -9.60 12.93 3.92
N ALA A 46 -10.46 12.07 3.39
CA ALA A 46 -11.43 11.31 4.17
C ALA A 46 -11.24 9.80 3.98
N ILE A 47 -11.71 9.01 4.94
CA ILE A 47 -11.56 7.55 4.96
C ILE A 47 -12.93 6.93 5.22
N LEU A 48 -13.32 5.98 4.37
CA LEU A 48 -14.58 5.23 4.51
C LEU A 48 -14.53 4.23 5.67
N PHE A 49 -15.69 3.92 6.23
CA PHE A 49 -15.86 2.75 7.09
C PHE A 49 -15.59 1.45 6.34
N VAL A 50 -15.11 0.46 7.07
CA VAL A 50 -15.08 -0.94 6.64
C VAL A 50 -16.52 -1.41 6.49
N ARG A 51 -16.90 -1.91 5.31
CA ARG A 51 -18.25 -2.43 5.10
C ARG A 51 -18.38 -3.86 5.62
N PRO A 52 -19.58 -4.31 6.02
CA PRO A 52 -19.81 -5.72 6.31
C PRO A 52 -19.37 -6.60 5.14
N GLY A 53 -18.48 -7.56 5.39
CA GLY A 53 -17.90 -8.45 4.38
C GLY A 53 -16.60 -7.95 3.75
N GLU A 54 -16.17 -6.70 4.01
CA GLU A 54 -14.82 -6.26 3.69
C GLU A 54 -13.84 -6.71 4.79
N ALA A 55 -12.71 -7.31 4.41
CA ALA A 55 -11.63 -7.65 5.33
C ALA A 55 -10.60 -6.50 5.29
N PRO A 56 -10.63 -5.55 6.25
CA PRO A 56 -9.67 -4.47 6.27
C PRO A 56 -8.29 -5.03 6.52
N MET A 57 -7.29 -4.45 5.86
CA MET A 57 -5.93 -4.87 6.07
C MET A 57 -5.53 -4.62 7.54
N PRO A 58 -5.07 -5.65 8.28
CA PRO A 58 -4.68 -5.49 9.67
C PRO A 58 -3.61 -4.42 9.83
N ARG A 59 -3.61 -3.69 10.94
CA ARG A 59 -2.55 -2.69 11.23
C ARG A 59 -1.16 -3.32 11.35
N THR A 60 -1.11 -4.63 11.60
CA THR A 60 0.08 -5.48 11.66
C THR A 60 0.41 -6.13 10.31
N ALA A 61 -0.38 -5.87 9.26
CA ALA A 61 -0.09 -6.42 7.95
C ALA A 61 1.26 -5.89 7.47
N TYR A 62 2.06 -6.81 6.96
CA TYR A 62 3.31 -6.45 6.30
C TYR A 62 3.01 -5.56 5.09
N MET A 63 3.70 -4.42 5.00
CA MET A 63 3.54 -3.42 3.92
C MET A 63 4.66 -3.50 2.88
N GLY A 64 5.41 -4.60 2.89
CA GLY A 64 6.64 -4.71 2.12
C GLY A 64 7.79 -3.86 2.70
N THR A 65 8.94 -4.00 2.06
CA THR A 65 10.12 -3.14 2.24
C THR A 65 10.53 -2.56 0.89
N ARG A 66 11.61 -1.77 0.85
CA ARG A 66 12.20 -1.27 -0.40
C ARG A 66 12.47 -2.38 -1.43
N TYR A 67 12.75 -3.59 -0.94
CA TYR A 67 13.09 -4.76 -1.74
C TYR A 67 11.91 -5.72 -1.93
N SER A 68 10.71 -5.36 -1.50
CA SER A 68 9.50 -6.16 -1.73
C SER A 68 8.69 -5.58 -2.88
N PHE A 69 7.92 -6.44 -3.55
CA PHE A 69 6.86 -6.05 -4.48
C PHE A 69 5.59 -6.83 -4.14
N GLU A 70 4.43 -6.23 -4.43
CA GLU A 70 3.14 -6.88 -4.25
C GLU A 70 2.85 -7.74 -5.48
N ASP A 71 2.76 -9.06 -5.28
CA ASP A 71 2.47 -10.03 -6.33
C ASP A 71 1.00 -10.47 -6.27
N HIS A 72 0.41 -10.62 -7.44
CA HIS A 72 -1.00 -10.93 -7.61
C HIS A 72 -1.13 -12.41 -7.98
N LEU A 73 -1.38 -13.24 -6.96
CA LEU A 73 -1.67 -14.66 -7.13
C LEU A 73 -3.16 -14.86 -7.48
N GLU A 74 -3.48 -16.03 -8.02
CA GLU A 74 -4.86 -16.40 -8.37
C GLU A 74 -5.83 -16.28 -7.18
N HIS A 75 -5.35 -16.55 -5.97
CA HIS A 75 -6.16 -16.56 -4.75
C HIS A 75 -5.91 -15.37 -3.82
N GLY A 76 -5.12 -14.38 -4.23
CA GLY A 76 -4.90 -13.19 -3.40
C GLY A 76 -3.60 -12.47 -3.67
N LEU A 77 -3.26 -11.57 -2.75
CA LEU A 77 -2.06 -10.75 -2.83
C LEU A 77 -1.01 -11.28 -1.85
N CYS A 78 0.23 -11.35 -2.29
CA CYS A 78 1.36 -11.64 -1.42
C CYS A 78 2.50 -10.63 -1.63
N TRP A 79 3.41 -10.55 -0.66
CA TRP A 79 4.63 -9.78 -0.83
C TRP A 79 5.76 -10.72 -1.22
N ASP A 80 6.37 -10.47 -2.38
CA ASP A 80 7.52 -11.21 -2.87
C ASP A 80 8.76 -10.29 -2.95
N LEU A 81 9.95 -10.88 -3.06
CA LEU A 81 11.20 -10.16 -3.17
C LEU A 81 11.44 -9.69 -4.61
N LYS A 82 11.87 -8.44 -4.76
CA LYS A 82 12.28 -7.90 -6.06
C LYS A 82 13.44 -8.71 -6.62
N ARG A 83 13.32 -9.08 -7.89
CA ARG A 83 14.37 -9.78 -8.63
C ARG A 83 15.45 -8.78 -9.01
N LEU A 84 16.71 -9.14 -8.81
CA LEU A 84 17.85 -8.27 -9.12
C LEU A 84 17.95 -7.97 -10.63
N GLY A 85 17.43 -8.86 -11.48
CA GLY A 85 17.35 -8.66 -12.93
C GLY A 85 16.16 -7.81 -13.40
N GLY A 86 15.34 -7.27 -12.49
CA GLY A 86 14.19 -6.44 -12.83
C GLY A 86 12.99 -7.19 -13.45
N ALA A 87 13.10 -8.51 -13.63
CA ALA A 87 11.97 -9.34 -14.04
C ALA A 87 10.83 -9.23 -13.02
N ARG A 88 9.58 -9.23 -13.51
CA ARG A 88 8.39 -9.19 -12.64
C ARG A 88 7.92 -10.58 -12.19
N TRP A 89 8.32 -11.62 -12.90
CA TRP A 89 7.83 -12.99 -12.72
C TRP A 89 8.97 -14.01 -12.85
N GLY A 90 8.73 -15.25 -12.40
CA GLY A 90 9.65 -16.39 -12.50
C GLY A 90 10.07 -16.96 -11.13
N THR A 91 11.13 -17.75 -11.08
CA THR A 91 11.74 -18.23 -9.82
C THR A 91 13.19 -17.80 -9.64
N ASN A 92 13.77 -17.17 -10.67
CA ASN A 92 15.13 -16.66 -10.61
C ASN A 92 15.15 -15.26 -9.98
N TYR A 93 15.65 -15.15 -8.75
CA TYR A 93 15.76 -13.87 -8.02
C TYR A 93 17.06 -13.12 -8.34
N ALA A 94 18.11 -13.85 -8.69
CA ALA A 94 19.42 -13.31 -9.02
C ALA A 94 19.93 -13.94 -10.33
N PRO A 95 19.89 -13.17 -11.44
CA PRO A 95 20.52 -13.58 -12.71
C PRO A 95 21.96 -14.04 -12.49
N ASP A 96 22.43 -14.96 -13.33
CA ASP A 96 23.72 -15.61 -13.15
C ASP A 96 24.88 -14.60 -13.16
N GLU A 97 24.72 -13.49 -13.86
CA GLU A 97 25.70 -12.40 -13.95
C GLU A 97 25.89 -11.66 -12.61
N VAL A 98 24.81 -11.51 -11.82
CA VAL A 98 24.83 -10.75 -10.55
C VAL A 98 24.81 -11.66 -9.31
N ARG A 99 24.52 -12.95 -9.49
CA ARG A 99 24.48 -13.92 -8.39
C ARG A 99 25.78 -13.99 -7.58
N PRO A 100 26.99 -13.96 -8.17
CA PRO A 100 28.22 -13.97 -7.39
C PRO A 100 28.34 -12.77 -6.45
N ILE A 101 27.96 -11.57 -6.93
CA ILE A 101 27.98 -10.33 -6.14
C ILE A 101 26.99 -10.43 -4.98
N PHE A 102 25.77 -10.91 -5.25
CA PHE A 102 24.75 -11.10 -4.22
C PHE A 102 25.23 -12.06 -3.12
N LEU A 103 25.79 -13.21 -3.50
CA LEU A 103 26.29 -14.20 -2.54
C LEU A 103 27.47 -13.68 -1.72
N GLN A 104 28.35 -12.86 -2.31
CA GLN A 104 29.43 -12.20 -1.57
C GLN A 104 28.86 -11.30 -0.48
N VAL A 105 27.89 -10.43 -0.80
CA VAL A 105 27.25 -9.53 0.18
C VAL A 105 26.61 -10.33 1.32
N VAL A 106 25.88 -11.41 1.00
CA VAL A 106 25.27 -12.27 2.02
C VAL A 106 26.33 -12.88 2.92
N THR A 107 27.42 -13.39 2.34
CA THR A 107 28.53 -14.00 3.09
C THR A 107 29.20 -12.98 4.01
N ASP A 108 29.51 -11.78 3.51
CA ASP A 108 30.15 -10.71 4.29
C ASP A 108 29.27 -10.24 5.46
N CYS A 109 27.94 -10.21 5.26
CA CYS A 109 26.98 -9.88 6.31
C CYS A 109 26.85 -10.99 7.37
N LEU A 110 26.92 -12.26 6.97
CA LEU A 110 26.82 -13.40 7.89
C LEU A 110 28.08 -13.62 8.73
N VAL A 111 29.26 -13.21 8.24
CA VAL A 111 30.55 -13.32 8.95
C VAL A 111 30.64 -12.37 10.16
N ARG A 112 29.76 -11.36 10.26
CA ARG A 112 29.75 -10.37 11.35
C ARG A 112 28.63 -10.57 12.38
N ALA A 113 28.02 -11.76 12.43
CA ALA A 113 27.04 -12.13 13.46
C ALA A 113 27.71 -12.78 14.67
#